data_AF-A0A844EIG7-F1
#
_entry.id   AF-A0A844EIG7-F1
#
_cell.length_a   1.000
_cell.length_b   1.000
_cell.length_c   1.000
_cell.angle_alpha   90.00
_cell.angle_beta   90.00
_cell.angle_gamma   90.00
#
_symmetry.space_group_name_H-M   'P 1'
#
loop_
_entity.id
_entity.type
_entity.pdbx_description
1 polymer ?
#
loop_
_entity_poly.entity_id
_entity_poly.type
_entity_poly.pdbx_seq_one_letter_code
_entity_poly.pdbx_strand_id
1 'polypeptide(L)'
;KLNEKYHFTFDLAASDSNAKCKSYFTETDDSLSQDWHKIGGNIFLNPPYGRELHKWVKKAYEESLLKAEGDIVMLIPARTDTSYWHDFIFGKAQVKFLRGRLKFELDGVPRDAAPFPSALVIYRAN
;
A
#
# COMPACT_ATOMS: atom_id res chain seq x y z
N LYS A 1 -8.95 11.36 5.62
CA LYS A 1 -9.62 11.09 4.32
C LYS A 1 -9.55 9.63 3.86
N LEU A 2 -8.39 9.02 3.59
CA LEU A 2 -8.37 7.59 3.19
C LEU A 2 -8.81 6.67 4.33
N ASN A 3 -8.28 6.87 5.54
CA ASN A 3 -8.65 6.07 6.70
C ASN A 3 -10.12 6.24 7.10
N GLU A 4 -10.71 7.43 6.92
CA GLU A 4 -12.16 7.65 7.13
C GLU A 4 -13.04 6.81 6.19
N LYS A 5 -12.53 6.44 5.02
CA LYS A 5 -13.26 5.67 4.02
C LYS A 5 -13.07 4.17 4.19
N TYR A 6 -11.84 3.76 4.48
CA TYR A 6 -11.45 2.36 4.48
C TYR A 6 -11.29 1.79 5.88
N HIS A 7 -11.30 2.60 6.94
CA HIS A 7 -11.20 2.16 8.33
C HIS A 7 -10.05 1.15 8.54
N PHE A 8 -8.85 1.58 8.20
CA PHE A 8 -7.66 0.74 8.26
C PHE A 8 -7.38 0.29 9.69
N THR A 9 -7.13 -1.00 9.85
CA THR A 9 -6.77 -1.62 11.13
C THR A 9 -5.26 -1.72 11.30
N PHE A 10 -4.51 -1.76 10.19
CA PHE A 10 -3.07 -2.00 10.19
C PHE A 10 -2.34 -1.23 9.10
N ASP A 11 -1.16 -0.69 9.41
CA ASP A 11 -0.24 -0.06 8.45
C ASP A 11 0.98 -0.98 8.21
N LEU A 12 1.07 -1.54 7.00
CA LEU A 12 2.04 -2.58 6.68
C LEU A 12 3.46 -2.07 6.46
N ALA A 13 3.66 -0.76 6.31
CA ALA A 13 4.99 -0.18 6.07
C ALA A 13 5.07 1.22 6.67
N ALA A 14 5.45 1.30 7.94
CA ALA A 14 5.50 2.55 8.69
C ALA A 14 6.75 2.66 9.58
N SER A 15 6.80 3.75 10.33
CA SER A 15 7.66 3.97 11.49
C SER A 15 6.80 4.53 12.63
N ASP A 16 7.36 4.56 13.84
CA ASP A 16 6.69 5.16 15.02
C ASP A 16 6.29 6.63 14.79
N SER A 17 7.01 7.34 13.92
CA SER A 17 6.77 8.75 13.61
C SER A 17 5.75 8.99 12.50
N ASN A 18 5.42 7.99 11.67
CA ASN A 18 4.63 8.21 10.45
C ASN A 18 3.38 7.31 10.33
N ALA A 19 3.23 6.32 11.21
CA ALA A 19 2.16 5.33 11.17
C ALA A 19 0.77 5.97 11.05
N LYS A 20 -0.07 5.40 10.16
CA LYS A 20 -1.45 5.86 9.95
C LYS A 20 -2.48 5.05 10.74
N CYS A 21 -2.04 3.94 11.34
CA CYS A 21 -2.85 3.05 12.18
C CYS A 21 -2.20 2.88 13.55
N LYS A 22 -2.98 2.43 14.55
CA LYS A 22 -2.45 2.10 15.88
C LYS A 22 -1.55 0.87 15.87
N SER A 23 -1.80 -0.06 14.93
CA SER A 23 -0.99 -1.26 14.71
C SER A 23 -0.28 -1.13 13.38
N TYR A 24 1.02 -1.42 13.36
CA TYR A 24 1.85 -1.25 12.18
C TYR A 24 3.11 -2.10 12.26
N PHE A 25 3.71 -2.34 11.09
CA PHE A 25 5.06 -2.88 10.99
C PHE A 25 6.06 -1.76 10.75
N THR A 26 7.21 -1.89 11.42
CA THR A 26 8.40 -1.09 11.24
C THR A 26 9.40 -1.80 10.33
N GLU A 27 10.51 -1.12 9.99
CA GLU A 27 11.60 -1.72 9.23
C GLU A 27 12.18 -2.97 9.92
N THR A 28 12.21 -3.00 11.26
CA THR A 28 12.73 -4.14 12.02
C THR A 28 11.82 -5.36 12.03
N ASP A 29 10.53 -5.19 11.74
CA ASP A 29 9.57 -6.30 11.68
C ASP A 29 9.67 -7.08 10.36
N ASP A 30 10.39 -6.56 9.37
CA ASP A 30 10.47 -7.12 8.01
C ASP A 30 9.10 -7.54 7.48
N SER A 31 8.24 -6.55 7.20
CA SER A 31 6.86 -6.77 6.75
C SER A 31 6.74 -7.73 5.56
N LEU A 32 7.73 -7.81 4.67
CA LEU A 32 7.71 -8.75 3.54
C LEU A 32 7.77 -10.23 3.98
N SER A 33 8.30 -10.51 5.18
CA SER A 33 8.34 -11.84 5.78
C SER A 33 7.07 -12.20 6.58
N GLN A 34 6.18 -11.24 6.83
CA GLN A 34 5.01 -11.41 7.70
C GLN A 34 3.79 -11.96 6.95
N ASP A 35 2.92 -12.68 7.65
CA ASP A 35 1.66 -13.24 7.12
C ASP A 35 0.53 -12.18 7.13
N TRP A 36 0.44 -11.33 6.11
CA TRP A 36 -0.54 -10.24 6.06
C TRP A 36 -1.99 -10.75 6.05
N HIS A 37 -2.23 -11.91 5.44
CA HIS A 37 -3.56 -12.52 5.37
C HIS A 37 -4.17 -12.90 6.71
N LYS A 38 -3.35 -13.02 7.77
CA LYS A 38 -3.82 -13.27 9.15
C LYS A 38 -4.25 -11.99 9.87
N ILE A 39 -3.95 -10.82 9.32
CA ILE A 39 -4.32 -9.53 9.91
C ILE A 39 -5.78 -9.22 9.54
N GLY A 40 -6.63 -9.10 10.57
CA GLY A 40 -8.05 -8.80 10.40
C GLY A 40 -8.33 -7.37 9.93
N GLY A 41 -9.40 -7.21 9.17
CA GLY A 41 -9.83 -5.92 8.63
C GLY A 41 -9.03 -5.40 7.44
N ASN A 42 -9.25 -4.12 7.11
CA ASN A 42 -8.64 -3.45 5.98
C ASN A 42 -7.23 -2.99 6.34
N ILE A 43 -6.24 -3.35 5.52
CA ILE A 43 -4.83 -3.04 5.78
C ILE A 43 -4.30 -2.06 4.74
N PHE A 44 -3.51 -1.09 5.20
CA PHE A 44 -2.94 -0.04 4.38
C PHE A 44 -1.48 -0.34 4.07
N LEU A 45 -1.05 -0.01 2.85
CA LEU A 45 0.33 -0.17 2.42
C LEU A 45 0.81 1.04 1.62
N ASN A 46 1.74 1.80 2.19
CA ASN A 46 2.50 2.83 1.49
C ASN A 46 3.99 2.45 1.54
N PRO A 47 4.45 1.54 0.67
CA PRO A 47 5.78 0.95 0.79
C PRO A 47 6.87 1.96 0.43
N PRO A 48 8.13 1.71 0.82
CA PRO A 48 9.27 2.45 0.28
C PRO A 48 9.27 2.38 -1.25
N TYR A 49 9.29 3.55 -1.91
CA TYR A 49 9.35 3.60 -3.37
C TYR A 49 10.80 3.40 -3.82
N GLY A 50 11.01 2.50 -4.77
CA GLY A 50 12.34 2.21 -5.28
C GLY A 50 12.40 0.91 -6.07
N ARG A 51 13.59 0.32 -6.14
CA ARG A 51 13.86 -0.89 -6.93
C ARG A 51 13.01 -2.07 -6.46
N GLU A 52 12.73 -2.14 -5.16
CA GLU A 52 12.04 -3.27 -4.52
C GLU A 52 10.51 -3.15 -4.53
N LEU A 53 9.93 -2.08 -5.11
CA LEU A 53 8.48 -1.86 -5.14
C LEU A 53 7.72 -3.07 -5.73
N HIS A 54 8.31 -3.75 -6.70
CA HIS A 54 7.74 -4.95 -7.32
C HIS A 54 7.50 -6.09 -6.31
N LYS A 55 8.35 -6.24 -5.28
CA LYS A 55 8.19 -7.27 -4.23
C LYS A 55 6.96 -7.00 -3.38
N TRP A 56 6.74 -5.74 -3.00
CA TRP A 56 5.57 -5.32 -2.23
C TRP A 56 4.27 -5.53 -3.01
N VAL A 57 4.26 -5.18 -4.30
CA VAL A 57 3.07 -5.37 -5.14
C VAL A 57 2.77 -6.86 -5.34
N LYS A 58 3.80 -7.68 -5.63
CA LYS A 58 3.66 -9.13 -5.73
C LYS A 58 3.09 -9.73 -4.45
N LYS A 59 3.67 -9.39 -3.29
CA LYS A 59 3.20 -9.88 -2.00
C LYS A 59 1.77 -9.45 -1.71
N ALA A 60 1.41 -8.18 -1.94
CA ALA A 60 0.05 -7.70 -1.74
C ALA A 60 -0.97 -8.49 -2.58
N TYR A 61 -0.62 -8.81 -3.83
CA TYR A 61 -1.46 -9.68 -4.64
C TYR A 61 -1.57 -11.10 -4.05
N GLU A 62 -0.44 -11.75 -3.73
CA GLU A 62 -0.42 -13.11 -3.17
C GLU A 62 -1.20 -13.21 -1.84
N GLU A 63 -1.00 -12.26 -0.93
CA GLU A 63 -1.71 -12.18 0.35
C GLU A 63 -3.20 -11.90 0.16
N SER A 64 -3.58 -11.14 -0.87
CA SER A 64 -5.00 -10.88 -1.17
C SER A 64 -5.74 -12.14 -1.61
N LEU A 65 -5.05 -13.09 -2.25
CA LEU A 65 -5.64 -14.39 -2.61
C LEU A 65 -5.92 -15.27 -1.39
N LEU A 66 -5.24 -15.00 -0.27
CA LEU A 66 -5.34 -15.77 0.98
C LEU A 66 -6.25 -15.10 2.02
N LYS A 67 -6.51 -13.79 1.92
CA LYS A 67 -7.40 -13.10 2.87
C LYS A 67 -8.84 -13.58 2.74
N ALA A 68 -9.40 -14.00 3.88
CA ALA A 68 -10.82 -14.32 4.01
C ALA A 68 -11.69 -13.07 4.15
N GLU A 69 -11.16 -11.98 4.73
CA GLU A 69 -11.89 -10.72 4.93
C GLU A 69 -10.94 -9.52 4.92
N GLY A 70 -11.47 -8.36 4.53
CA GLY A 70 -10.75 -7.09 4.53
C GLY A 70 -9.92 -6.82 3.27
N ASP A 71 -9.86 -5.56 2.87
CA ASP A 71 -9.15 -5.12 1.67
C ASP A 71 -7.66 -4.85 1.97
N ILE A 72 -6.81 -5.09 0.98
CA ILE A 72 -5.44 -4.56 0.95
C ILE A 72 -5.45 -3.30 0.08
N VAL A 73 -5.19 -2.14 0.68
CA VAL A 73 -5.20 -0.85 0.00
C VAL A 73 -3.80 -0.27 -0.06
N MET A 74 -3.22 -0.25 -1.26
CA MET A 74 -1.89 0.28 -1.51
C MET A 74 -1.95 1.69 -2.08
N LEU A 75 -1.00 2.54 -1.68
CA LEU A 75 -0.69 3.82 -2.33
C LEU A 75 0.68 3.73 -3.00
N ILE A 76 0.72 3.74 -4.33
CA ILE A 76 1.95 3.58 -5.11
C ILE A 76 2.01 4.54 -6.30
N PRO A 77 3.19 4.75 -6.90
CA PRO A 77 3.31 5.42 -8.19
C PRO A 77 2.50 4.71 -9.27
N ALA A 78 1.76 5.45 -10.10
CA ALA A 78 1.00 4.90 -11.23
C ALA A 78 1.91 4.64 -12.44
N ARG A 79 2.73 3.58 -12.34
CA ARG A 79 3.64 3.13 -13.40
C ARG A 79 2.99 1.98 -14.18
N THR A 80 2.03 2.33 -15.02
CA THR A 80 1.20 1.36 -15.74
C THR A 80 1.95 0.54 -16.79
N ASP A 81 3.20 0.91 -17.08
CA ASP A 81 4.10 0.33 -18.07
C ASP A 81 4.99 -0.80 -17.52
N THR A 82 5.07 -0.99 -16.19
CA THR A 82 5.99 -1.95 -15.58
C THR A 82 5.42 -3.36 -15.56
N SER A 83 6.30 -4.37 -15.60
CA SER A 83 5.90 -5.79 -15.52
C SER A 83 5.05 -6.09 -14.28
N TYR A 84 5.47 -5.62 -13.08
CA TYR A 84 4.70 -5.86 -11.86
C TYR A 84 3.27 -5.30 -11.94
N TRP A 85 3.06 -4.22 -12.69
CA TRP A 85 1.74 -3.65 -12.87
C TRP A 85 0.85 -4.59 -13.70
N HIS A 86 1.36 -5.10 -14.81
CA HIS A 86 0.63 -6.06 -15.64
C HIS A 86 0.44 -7.41 -14.93
N ASP A 87 1.47 -7.89 -14.26
CA ASP A 87 1.49 -9.22 -13.65
C ASP A 87 0.60 -9.30 -12.41
N PHE A 88 0.54 -8.25 -11.60
CA PHE A 88 -0.11 -8.31 -10.28
C PHE A 88 -1.24 -7.30 -10.08
N ILE A 89 -1.34 -6.21 -10.86
CA ILE A 89 -2.37 -5.17 -10.68
C ILE A 89 -3.43 -5.24 -11.78
N PHE A 90 -3.03 -5.24 -13.04
CA PHE A 90 -3.92 -5.13 -14.18
C PHE A 90 -4.84 -6.36 -14.28
N GLY A 91 -6.15 -6.11 -14.27
CA GLY A 91 -7.18 -7.16 -14.24
C GLY A 91 -7.31 -7.91 -12.91
N LYS A 92 -6.53 -7.53 -11.87
CA LYS A 92 -6.44 -8.23 -10.57
C LYS A 92 -6.80 -7.34 -9.39
N ALA A 93 -6.71 -6.02 -9.54
CA ALA A 93 -7.04 -5.04 -8.51
C ALA A 93 -7.99 -3.96 -9.03
N GLN A 94 -8.76 -3.36 -8.12
CA GLN A 94 -9.40 -2.09 -8.40
C GLN A 94 -8.36 -0.96 -8.32
N VAL A 95 -8.22 -0.20 -9.41
CA VAL A 95 -7.31 0.95 -9.48
C VAL A 95 -8.09 2.26 -9.40
N LYS A 96 -7.63 3.19 -8.57
CA LYS A 96 -8.13 4.58 -8.54
C LYS A 96 -6.97 5.55 -8.70
N PHE A 97 -6.90 6.20 -9.85
CA PHE A 97 -5.91 7.26 -10.08
C PHE A 97 -6.23 8.49 -9.24
N LEU A 98 -5.20 9.09 -8.65
CA LEU A 98 -5.32 10.31 -7.87
C LEU A 98 -5.05 11.52 -8.77
N ARG A 99 -5.96 12.50 -8.73
CA ARG A 99 -5.80 13.75 -9.48
C ARG A 99 -4.77 14.65 -8.81
N GLY A 100 -3.72 15.01 -9.55
CA GLY A 100 -2.63 15.87 -9.06
C GLY A 100 -1.43 15.08 -8.53
N ARG A 101 -0.41 15.80 -8.07
CA ARG A 101 0.79 15.23 -7.45
C ARG A 101 0.67 15.31 -5.94
N LEU A 102 0.89 14.18 -5.26
CA LEU A 102 0.86 14.13 -3.81
C LEU A 102 2.09 14.82 -3.23
N LYS A 103 1.92 15.50 -2.11
CA LYS A 103 3.01 15.94 -1.25
C LYS A 103 3.12 14.96 -0.11
N PHE A 104 4.28 14.32 0.02
CA PHE A 104 4.55 13.43 1.15
C PHE A 104 5.22 14.23 2.26
N GLU A 105 4.96 13.83 3.49
CA GLU A 105 5.62 14.40 4.66
C GLU A 105 6.84 13.55 5.01
N LEU A 106 7.94 14.20 5.38
CA LEU A 106 9.07 13.58 6.07
C LEU A 106 9.17 14.24 7.44
N ASP A 107 9.08 13.46 8.51
CA ASP A 107 9.09 13.95 9.90
C ASP A 107 8.04 15.06 10.16
N GLY A 108 6.85 14.91 9.59
CA GLY A 108 5.75 15.87 9.71
C GLY A 108 5.90 17.14 8.84
N VAL A 109 6.98 17.25 8.05
CA VAL A 109 7.23 18.38 7.17
C VAL A 109 6.86 18.02 5.73
N PRO A 110 5.88 18.71 5.10
CA PRO A 110 5.54 18.49 3.70
C PRO A 110 6.71 18.78 2.77
N ARG A 111 6.99 17.86 1.86
CA ARG A 111 7.98 18.04 0.78
C ARG A 111 7.32 18.59 -0.49
N ASP A 112 8.16 18.82 -1.49
CA ASP A 112 7.70 19.09 -2.85
C ASP A 112 6.80 17.98 -3.36
N ALA A 113 5.97 18.34 -4.33
CA ALA A 113 5.06 17.40 -4.94
C ALA A 113 5.86 16.28 -5.63
N ALA A 114 5.44 15.03 -5.41
CA ALA A 114 6.09 13.87 -5.99
C ALA A 114 6.18 14.01 -7.52
N PRO A 115 7.33 13.67 -8.13
CA PRO A 115 7.52 13.85 -9.59
C PRO A 115 6.74 12.82 -10.43
N PHE A 116 5.95 11.93 -9.80
CA PHE A 116 5.22 10.84 -10.43
C PHE A 116 3.72 10.87 -10.11
N PRO A 117 2.87 10.33 -11.00
CA PRO A 117 1.45 10.11 -10.69
C PRO A 117 1.30 9.06 -9.59
N SER A 118 0.20 9.10 -8.85
CA SER A 118 -0.11 8.12 -7.81
C SER A 118 -1.45 7.43 -8.08
N ALA A 119 -1.56 6.18 -7.67
CA ALA A 119 -2.79 5.41 -7.70
C ALA A 119 -3.01 4.72 -6.35
N LEU A 120 -4.28 4.53 -6.02
CA LEU A 120 -4.69 3.51 -5.07
C LEU A 120 -4.87 2.20 -5.84
N VAL A 121 -4.26 1.14 -5.34
CA VAL A 121 -4.44 -0.24 -5.79
C VAL A 121 -5.12 -0.99 -4.67
N ILE A 122 -6.31 -1.52 -4.95
CA ILE A 122 -7.18 -2.13 -3.95
C ILE A 122 -7.41 -3.57 -4.36
N TYR A 123 -6.88 -4.50 -3.58
CA TYR A 123 -7.28 -5.91 -3.65
C TYR A 123 -8.38 -6.13 -2.64
N ARG A 124 -9.56 -6.54 -3.11
CA ARG A 124 -10.69 -6.82 -2.23
C ARG A 124 -10.63 -8.26 -1.75
N ALA A 125 -11.00 -8.50 -0.49
CA ALA A 125 -11.34 -9.85 -0.07
C ALA A 125 -12.57 -10.33 -0.86
N ASN A 126 -12.61 -11.64 -1.15
CA ASN A 126 -13.71 -12.29 -1.86
C ASN A 126 -14.99 -12.36 -1.03
#